data_AF-A0A2A6M7Y1-F1
#
_entry.id   AF-A0A2A6M7Y1-F1
#
_cell.length_a   1.000
_cell.length_b   1.000
_cell.length_c   1.000
_cell.angle_alpha   90.00
_cell.angle_beta   90.00
_cell.angle_gamma   90.00
#
_symmetry.space_group_name_H-M   'P 1'
#
loop_
_entity.id
_entity.type
_entity.pdbx_description
1 polymer ?
#
loop_
_entity_poly.entity_id
_entity_poly.type
_entity_poly.pdbx_seq_one_letter_code
_entity_poly.pdbx_strand_id
1 'polypeptide(L)'
;MLFELLEFGIRGLFLGVTIGLIALPISILFLTTDSVDLAVGGYAVLAGAVTLMVSPTAGVLVGAIAGILIAMSASAVVGLISLRLNRPGRHDHITVVLATFGAAAFLESFVLTVFGKDPIVRRPFEDLWEVFGLLLNPQVFINFAVALTILLVLSLFLYATPFGRAMRASSVNPLGASLAGIPVQGIWFSTYIIGGLLAGIAGALIVNTTGMDYMSGLSFTLGAFGAAILFGLRSPLRAFVGGIVMGMVQAYSAGYLPGAWATALPLGFIFVVLSAGRMTRSATGGRA
;
A
#
# COMPACT_ATOMS: atom_id res chain seq x y z
N MET A 1 -27.43 -11.73 13.21
CA MET A 1 -26.49 -12.78 12.78
C MET A 1 -26.20 -12.78 11.28
N LEU A 2 -27.11 -13.24 10.39
CA LEU A 2 -26.81 -13.35 8.94
C LEU A 2 -26.64 -11.98 8.26
N PHE A 3 -27.42 -10.99 8.70
CA PHE A 3 -27.32 -9.59 8.25
C PHE A 3 -26.00 -8.92 8.73
N GLU A 4 -25.58 -9.16 9.98
CA GLU A 4 -24.31 -8.65 10.51
C GLU A 4 -23.10 -9.29 9.82
N LEU A 5 -23.17 -10.60 9.51
CA LEU A 5 -22.13 -11.29 8.73
C LEU A 5 -21.98 -10.70 7.32
N LEU A 6 -23.11 -10.36 6.68
CA LEU A 6 -23.13 -9.71 5.37
C LEU A 6 -22.56 -8.28 5.47
N GLU A 7 -22.96 -7.52 6.49
CA GLU A 7 -22.48 -6.17 6.73
C GLU A 7 -20.97 -6.12 6.98
N PHE A 8 -20.45 -6.99 7.85
CA PHE A 8 -19.01 -7.09 8.10
C PHE A 8 -18.24 -7.61 6.89
N GLY A 9 -18.81 -8.54 6.11
CA GLY A 9 -18.21 -9.01 4.87
C GLY A 9 -18.06 -7.88 3.83
N ILE A 10 -19.11 -7.08 3.66
CA ILE A 10 -19.13 -5.92 2.75
C ILE A 10 -18.12 -4.86 3.23
N ARG A 11 -18.19 -4.44 4.51
CA ARG A 11 -17.24 -3.49 5.10
C ARG A 11 -15.78 -3.98 5.02
N GLY A 12 -15.57 -5.27 5.25
CA GLY A 12 -14.25 -5.91 5.17
C GLY A 12 -13.68 -5.97 3.77
N LEU A 13 -14.51 -6.20 2.77
CA LEU A 13 -14.10 -6.13 1.37
C LEU A 13 -13.60 -4.72 1.02
N PHE A 14 -14.24 -3.68 1.53
CA PHE A 14 -13.83 -2.29 1.29
C PHE A 14 -12.56 -1.87 2.03
N LEU A 15 -12.44 -2.25 3.31
CA LEU A 15 -11.18 -2.11 4.04
C LEU A 15 -10.06 -2.88 3.35
N GLY A 16 -10.37 -4.07 2.82
CA GLY A 16 -9.40 -4.94 2.20
C GLY A 16 -8.92 -4.44 0.84
N VAL A 17 -9.80 -3.81 0.07
CA VAL A 17 -9.44 -3.11 -1.17
C VAL A 17 -8.49 -1.94 -0.88
N THR A 18 -8.73 -1.23 0.21
CA THR A 18 -7.86 -0.14 0.67
C THR A 18 -6.46 -0.64 1.03
N ILE A 19 -6.39 -1.68 1.88
CA ILE A 19 -5.12 -2.31 2.26
C ILE A 19 -4.43 -2.92 1.04
N GLY A 20 -5.20 -3.52 0.13
CA GLY A 20 -4.70 -4.08 -1.13
C GLY A 20 -4.08 -3.03 -2.03
N LEU A 21 -4.68 -1.84 -2.13
CA LEU A 21 -4.12 -0.71 -2.87
C LEU A 21 -2.77 -0.24 -2.31
N ILE A 22 -2.59 -0.29 -0.99
CA ILE A 22 -1.30 0.02 -0.34
C ILE A 22 -0.31 -1.16 -0.50
N ALA A 23 -0.80 -2.40 -0.58
CA ALA A 23 0.04 -3.59 -0.77
C ALA A 23 0.64 -3.68 -2.19
N LEU A 24 -0.06 -3.15 -3.20
CA LEU A 24 0.42 -3.10 -4.59
C LEU A 24 1.80 -2.43 -4.73
N PRO A 25 1.99 -1.15 -4.33
CA PRO A 25 3.30 -0.49 -4.44
C PRO A 25 4.39 -1.20 -3.66
N ILE A 26 4.10 -1.75 -2.48
CA ILE A 26 5.04 -2.57 -1.69
C ILE A 26 5.51 -3.79 -2.50
N SER A 27 4.58 -4.50 -3.15
CA SER A 27 4.90 -5.69 -3.93
C SER A 27 5.72 -5.37 -5.19
N ILE A 28 5.42 -4.28 -5.91
CA ILE A 28 6.19 -3.91 -7.11
C ILE A 28 7.60 -3.44 -6.73
N LEU A 29 7.72 -2.64 -5.66
CA LEU A 29 9.02 -2.23 -5.14
C LEU A 29 9.86 -3.45 -4.78
N PHE A 30 9.31 -4.35 -3.97
CA PHE A 30 9.99 -5.57 -3.58
C PHE A 30 10.35 -6.46 -4.78
N LEU A 31 9.47 -6.56 -5.77
CA LEU A 31 9.74 -7.32 -7.00
C LEU A 31 11.00 -6.81 -7.71
N THR A 32 11.28 -5.50 -7.71
CA THR A 32 12.41 -4.95 -8.47
C THR A 32 13.68 -4.74 -7.67
N THR A 33 13.58 -4.35 -6.39
CA THR A 33 14.73 -3.98 -5.55
C THR A 33 15.08 -5.03 -4.49
N ASP A 34 14.26 -6.08 -4.35
CA ASP A 34 14.35 -7.10 -3.29
C ASP A 34 14.38 -6.50 -1.86
N SER A 35 13.91 -5.25 -1.74
CA SER A 35 13.95 -4.45 -0.51
C SER A 35 12.56 -3.87 -0.26
N VAL A 36 12.21 -3.75 1.01
CA VAL A 36 10.90 -3.25 1.44
C VAL A 36 11.02 -1.75 1.71
N ASP A 37 10.07 -0.99 1.17
CA ASP A 37 9.93 0.43 1.49
C ASP A 37 8.88 0.62 2.58
N LEU A 38 9.33 1.03 3.77
CA LEU A 38 8.44 1.26 4.91
C LEU A 38 7.73 2.63 4.86
N ALA A 39 8.16 3.52 3.96
CA ALA A 39 7.58 4.85 3.80
C ALA A 39 6.32 4.88 2.92
N VAL A 40 5.92 3.75 2.32
CA VAL A 40 4.78 3.65 1.40
C VAL A 40 3.48 4.20 2.01
N GLY A 41 3.14 3.80 3.23
CA GLY A 41 1.98 4.32 3.95
C GLY A 41 2.14 5.80 4.33
N GLY A 42 3.36 6.27 4.55
CA GLY A 42 3.67 7.69 4.72
C GLY A 42 3.36 8.52 3.47
N TYR A 43 3.67 8.00 2.26
CA TYR A 43 3.27 8.65 1.01
C TYR A 43 1.76 8.71 0.85
N ALA A 44 1.05 7.62 1.20
CA ALA A 44 -0.40 7.58 1.16
C ALA A 44 -1.02 8.61 2.13
N VAL A 45 -0.46 8.73 3.34
CA VAL A 45 -0.94 9.72 4.32
C VAL A 45 -0.68 11.14 3.84
N LEU A 46 0.50 11.40 3.29
CA LEU A 46 0.87 12.71 2.75
C LEU A 46 -0.02 13.10 1.57
N ALA A 47 -0.35 12.16 0.67
CA ALA A 47 -1.31 12.38 -0.41
C ALA A 47 -2.71 12.73 0.11
N GLY A 48 -3.18 12.01 1.12
CA GLY A 48 -4.48 12.28 1.75
C GLY A 48 -4.52 13.67 2.39
N ALA A 49 -3.48 14.06 3.12
CA ALA A 49 -3.35 15.37 3.75
C ALA A 49 -3.43 16.52 2.73
N VAL A 50 -2.65 16.43 1.65
CA VAL A 50 -2.68 17.44 0.57
C VAL A 50 -4.03 17.44 -0.15
N THR A 51 -4.62 16.26 -0.38
CA THR A 51 -5.95 16.16 -0.98
C THR A 51 -6.99 16.92 -0.14
N LEU A 52 -6.97 16.77 1.18
CA LEU A 52 -7.89 17.48 2.08
C LEU A 52 -7.68 18.99 2.11
N MET A 53 -6.44 19.45 2.02
CA MET A 53 -6.11 20.87 2.02
C MET A 53 -6.54 21.58 0.73
N VAL A 54 -6.40 20.93 -0.42
CA VAL A 54 -6.65 21.53 -1.74
C VAL A 54 -8.10 21.35 -2.21
N SER A 55 -8.77 20.27 -1.81
CA SER A 55 -10.18 20.01 -2.16
C SER A 55 -11.17 21.15 -1.85
N PRO A 56 -11.08 21.90 -0.73
CA PRO A 56 -11.99 23.03 -0.46
C PRO A 56 -11.88 24.18 -1.46
N THR A 57 -10.69 24.44 -2.00
CA THR A 57 -10.40 25.66 -2.76
C THR A 57 -10.47 25.42 -4.26
N ALA A 58 -10.07 24.24 -4.73
CA ALA A 58 -9.95 23.92 -6.15
C ALA A 58 -10.81 22.74 -6.61
N GLY A 59 -11.55 22.10 -5.70
CA GLY A 59 -12.39 20.94 -5.97
C GLY A 59 -11.67 19.60 -5.77
N VAL A 60 -12.47 18.53 -5.61
CA VAL A 60 -12.02 17.19 -5.21
C VAL A 60 -11.01 16.59 -6.19
N LEU A 61 -11.21 16.78 -7.50
CA LEU A 61 -10.33 16.23 -8.53
C LEU A 61 -8.94 16.88 -8.50
N VAL A 62 -8.89 18.21 -8.34
CA VAL A 62 -7.62 18.96 -8.24
C VAL A 62 -6.89 18.59 -6.96
N GLY A 63 -7.62 18.43 -5.85
CA GLY A 63 -7.06 17.94 -4.59
C GLY A 63 -6.43 16.55 -4.73
N ALA A 64 -7.14 15.61 -5.36
CA ALA A 64 -6.62 14.26 -5.59
C ALA A 64 -5.36 14.26 -6.47
N ILE A 65 -5.35 15.04 -7.55
CA ILE A 65 -4.17 15.17 -8.43
C ILE A 65 -2.98 15.77 -7.66
N ALA A 66 -3.21 16.83 -6.88
CA ALA A 66 -2.16 17.44 -6.06
C ALA A 66 -1.60 16.44 -5.03
N GLY A 67 -2.47 15.68 -4.36
CA GLY A 67 -2.12 14.59 -3.44
C GLY A 67 -1.26 13.52 -4.09
N ILE A 68 -1.65 13.06 -5.28
CA ILE A 68 -0.91 12.06 -6.05
C ILE A 68 0.47 12.59 -6.44
N LEU A 69 0.56 13.82 -6.94
CA LEU A 69 1.83 14.42 -7.37
C LEU A 69 2.81 14.58 -6.21
N ILE A 70 2.32 14.94 -5.02
CA ILE A 70 3.18 15.11 -3.84
C ILE A 70 3.66 13.75 -3.29
N ALA A 71 2.84 12.69 -3.38
CA ALA A 71 3.27 11.35 -3.02
C ALA A 71 4.29 10.79 -4.03
N MET A 72 4.10 11.06 -5.32
CA MET A 72 5.08 10.72 -6.36
C MET A 72 6.41 11.43 -6.13
N SER A 73 6.40 12.72 -5.78
CA SER A 73 7.63 13.47 -5.52
C SER A 73 8.33 12.99 -4.26
N ALA A 74 7.59 12.77 -3.17
CA ALA A 74 8.13 12.21 -1.92
C ALA A 74 8.76 10.83 -2.15
N SER A 75 8.07 9.94 -2.88
CA SER A 75 8.60 8.62 -3.21
C SER A 75 9.80 8.69 -4.16
N ALA A 76 9.83 9.64 -5.10
CA ALA A 76 10.99 9.86 -5.97
C ALA A 76 12.22 10.30 -5.15
N VAL A 77 12.05 11.20 -4.17
CA VAL A 77 13.15 11.62 -3.28
C VAL A 77 13.70 10.44 -2.49
N VAL A 78 12.83 9.62 -1.89
CA VAL A 78 13.27 8.40 -1.19
C VAL A 78 13.92 7.42 -2.15
N GLY A 79 13.38 7.25 -3.36
CA GLY A 79 13.97 6.42 -4.41
C GLY A 79 15.40 6.85 -4.76
N LEU A 80 15.67 8.15 -4.88
CA LEU A 80 17.02 8.68 -5.10
C LEU A 80 17.97 8.37 -3.94
N ILE A 81 17.49 8.48 -2.69
CA ILE A 81 18.27 8.14 -1.50
C ILE A 81 18.57 6.64 -1.51
N SER A 82 17.57 5.79 -1.76
CA SER A 82 17.70 4.34 -1.85
C SER A 82 18.63 3.90 -2.99
N LEU A 83 18.63 4.58 -4.13
CA LEU A 83 19.56 4.32 -5.25
C LEU A 83 21.01 4.68 -4.92
N ARG A 84 21.23 5.71 -4.09
CA ARG A 84 22.58 6.07 -3.63
C ARG A 84 23.12 5.06 -2.63
N LEU A 85 22.25 4.52 -1.78
CA LEU A 85 22.58 3.51 -0.78
C LEU A 85 22.75 2.11 -1.40
N ASN A 86 21.89 1.76 -2.36
CA ASN A 86 21.86 0.45 -2.99
C ASN A 86 22.51 0.51 -4.39
N ARG A 87 23.76 0.05 -4.50
CA ARG A 87 24.47 -0.01 -5.77
C ARG A 87 24.41 -1.42 -6.36
N PRO A 88 24.32 -1.58 -7.70
CA PRO A 88 24.39 -2.89 -8.33
C PRO A 88 25.65 -3.65 -7.86
N GLY A 89 25.46 -4.77 -7.16
CA GLY A 89 26.56 -5.60 -6.63
C GLY A 89 27.00 -5.34 -5.18
N ARG A 90 26.47 -4.30 -4.52
CA ARG A 90 26.58 -4.10 -3.07
C ARG A 90 25.18 -3.92 -2.49
N HIS A 91 24.50 -5.05 -2.29
CA HIS A 91 23.17 -5.07 -1.72
C HIS A 91 23.26 -5.13 -0.20
N ASP A 92 23.02 -4.01 0.46
CA ASP A 92 22.71 -4.00 1.89
C ASP A 92 21.23 -3.67 2.08
N HIS A 93 20.43 -4.74 2.06
CA HIS A 93 18.97 -4.65 2.22
C HIS A 93 18.59 -4.01 3.57
N ILE A 94 19.40 -4.21 4.61
CA ILE A 94 19.10 -3.69 5.95
C ILE A 94 19.24 -2.17 5.95
N THR A 95 20.29 -1.64 5.32
CA THR A 95 20.51 -0.20 5.21
C THR A 95 19.37 0.50 4.45
N VAL A 96 18.86 -0.10 3.37
CA VAL A 96 17.72 0.46 2.62
C VAL A 96 16.44 0.47 3.46
N VAL A 97 16.14 -0.64 4.15
CA VAL A 97 14.96 -0.73 5.02
C VAL A 97 15.06 0.29 6.16
N LEU A 98 16.23 0.43 6.79
CA LEU A 98 16.44 1.42 7.87
C LEU A 98 16.30 2.86 7.36
N ALA A 99 16.81 3.15 6.16
CA ALA A 99 16.64 4.47 5.53
C ALA A 99 15.17 4.78 5.23
N THR A 100 14.42 3.82 4.71
CA THR A 100 12.97 3.99 4.44
C THR A 100 12.16 4.08 5.72
N PHE A 101 12.55 3.40 6.80
CA PHE A 101 11.95 3.58 8.12
C PHE A 101 12.15 5.00 8.65
N GLY A 102 13.38 5.53 8.55
CA GLY A 102 13.68 6.92 8.88
C GLY A 102 12.87 7.91 8.03
N ALA A 103 12.71 7.63 6.73
CA ALA A 103 11.87 8.42 5.85
C ALA A 103 10.38 8.36 6.24
N ALA A 104 9.87 7.19 6.64
CA ALA A 104 8.51 7.03 7.12
C ALA A 104 8.24 7.89 8.36
N ALA A 105 9.13 7.83 9.36
CA ALA A 105 9.03 8.63 10.58
C ALA A 105 9.16 10.14 10.30
N PHE A 106 10.04 10.52 9.37
CA PHE A 106 10.18 11.91 8.93
C PHE A 106 8.90 12.42 8.25
N LEU A 107 8.32 11.65 7.33
CA LEU A 107 7.09 12.01 6.64
C LEU A 107 5.91 12.13 7.60
N GLU A 108 5.79 11.21 8.55
CA GLU A 108 4.77 11.26 9.59
C GLU A 108 4.90 12.53 10.44
N SER A 109 6.11 12.83 10.91
CA SER A 109 6.40 14.06 11.68
C SER A 109 6.14 15.32 10.87
N PHE A 110 6.49 15.31 9.57
CA PHE A 110 6.27 16.41 8.65
C PHE A 110 4.78 16.69 8.45
N VAL A 111 3.97 15.65 8.20
CA VAL A 111 2.52 15.79 8.05
C VAL A 111 1.89 16.32 9.33
N LEU A 112 2.27 15.79 10.50
CA LEU A 112 1.76 16.28 11.79
C LEU A 112 2.09 17.75 12.07
N THR A 113 3.27 18.20 11.65
CA THR A 113 3.71 19.59 11.86
C THR A 113 2.98 20.57 10.94
N VAL A 114 2.72 20.18 9.68
CA VAL A 114 2.11 21.05 8.67
C VAL A 114 0.58 21.06 8.76
N PHE A 115 -0.04 19.90 8.95
CA PHE A 115 -1.49 19.73 8.90
C PHE A 115 -2.16 19.63 10.27
N GLY A 116 -1.37 19.54 11.35
CA GLY A 116 -1.87 19.41 12.71
C GLY A 116 -2.27 17.98 13.08
N LYS A 117 -2.77 17.82 14.30
CA LYS A 117 -3.17 16.52 14.87
C LYS A 117 -4.66 16.20 14.67
N ASP A 118 -5.45 17.17 14.25
CA ASP A 118 -6.90 16.98 14.16
C ASP A 118 -7.26 16.15 12.93
N PRO A 119 -7.92 14.99 13.10
CA PRO A 119 -8.38 14.19 11.97
C PRO A 119 -9.51 14.94 11.25
N ILE A 120 -9.18 15.53 10.10
CA ILE A 120 -10.18 16.18 9.24
C ILE A 120 -10.91 15.09 8.47
N VAL A 121 -12.04 14.64 9.00
CA VAL A 121 -12.95 13.72 8.29
C VAL A 121 -13.82 14.56 7.35
N ARG A 122 -13.48 14.59 6.06
CA ARG A 122 -14.43 15.03 5.04
C ARG A 122 -15.30 13.86 4.64
N ARG A 123 -16.62 14.05 4.66
CA ARG A 123 -17.60 13.18 4.00
C ARG A 123 -18.13 13.94 2.78
N PRO A 124 -17.58 13.73 1.57
CA PRO A 124 -18.04 14.42 0.37
C PRO A 124 -19.49 14.09 -0.02
N PHE A 125 -20.04 12.98 0.50
CA PHE A 125 -21.41 12.54 0.26
C PHE A 125 -22.12 12.34 1.61
N GLU A 126 -23.16 13.14 1.87
CA GLU A 126 -24.03 13.01 3.05
C GLU A 126 -25.17 12.01 2.81
N ASP A 127 -25.51 11.72 1.56
CA ASP A 127 -26.58 10.79 1.20
C ASP A 127 -26.11 9.34 1.29
N LEU A 128 -26.53 8.64 2.35
CA LEU A 128 -26.39 7.20 2.47
C LEU A 128 -27.41 6.53 1.53
N TRP A 129 -26.94 5.64 0.65
CA TRP A 129 -27.84 4.82 -0.13
C TRP A 129 -28.25 3.60 0.69
N GLU A 130 -29.55 3.43 0.88
CA GLU A 130 -30.09 2.18 1.40
C GLU A 130 -30.13 1.14 0.29
N VAL A 131 -29.23 0.15 0.39
CA VAL A 131 -29.27 -1.04 -0.45
C VAL A 131 -29.57 -2.22 0.45
N PHE A 132 -30.71 -2.89 0.25
CA PHE A 132 -31.17 -4.03 1.08
C PHE A 132 -31.25 -3.72 2.60
N GLY A 133 -31.59 -2.48 2.98
CA GLY A 133 -31.69 -2.07 4.39
C GLY A 133 -30.33 -1.77 5.06
N LEU A 134 -29.23 -1.77 4.31
CA LEU A 134 -27.94 -1.27 4.76
C LEU A 134 -27.70 0.15 4.23
N LEU A 135 -27.35 1.05 5.14
CA LEU A 135 -26.86 2.39 4.84
C LEU A 135 -25.42 2.31 4.31
N LEU A 136 -25.26 2.26 2.99
CA LEU A 136 -23.95 2.22 2.33
C LEU A 136 -23.64 3.59 1.71
N ASN A 137 -22.43 4.09 1.99
CA ASN A 137 -21.96 5.34 1.37
C ASN A 137 -21.62 5.06 -0.12
N PRO A 138 -22.19 5.81 -1.09
CA PRO A 138 -21.93 5.65 -2.53
C PRO A 138 -20.44 5.68 -2.89
N GLN A 139 -19.65 6.40 -2.10
CA GLN A 139 -18.21 6.56 -2.24
C GLN A 139 -17.42 5.24 -2.20
N VAL A 140 -18.01 4.26 -1.54
CA VAL A 140 -17.40 2.96 -1.34
C VAL A 140 -17.42 2.11 -2.64
N PHE A 141 -18.47 2.25 -3.46
CA PHE A 141 -18.51 1.65 -4.80
C PHE A 141 -17.52 2.32 -5.75
N ILE A 142 -17.33 3.64 -5.64
CA ILE A 142 -16.34 4.38 -6.42
C ILE A 142 -14.93 3.88 -6.08
N ASN A 143 -14.60 3.72 -4.80
CA ASN A 143 -13.31 3.16 -4.40
C ASN A 143 -13.07 1.76 -4.94
N PHE A 144 -14.08 0.90 -4.89
CA PHE A 144 -13.97 -0.46 -5.42
C PHE A 144 -13.72 -0.45 -6.94
N ALA A 145 -14.48 0.36 -7.68
CA ALA A 145 -14.31 0.51 -9.12
C ALA A 145 -12.93 1.07 -9.49
N VAL A 146 -12.46 2.09 -8.76
CA VAL A 146 -11.13 2.68 -8.97
C VAL A 146 -10.02 1.68 -8.64
N ALA A 147 -10.13 0.95 -7.53
CA ALA A 147 -9.14 -0.04 -7.15
C ALA A 147 -9.04 -1.20 -8.16
N LEU A 148 -10.18 -1.69 -8.64
CA LEU A 148 -10.23 -2.72 -9.66
C LEU A 148 -9.62 -2.22 -10.99
N THR A 149 -9.91 -0.97 -11.35
CA THR A 149 -9.33 -0.31 -12.53
C THR A 149 -7.80 -0.21 -12.40
N ILE A 150 -7.29 0.24 -11.26
CA ILE A 150 -5.85 0.34 -10.99
C ILE A 150 -5.19 -1.02 -11.07
N LEU A 151 -5.80 -2.05 -10.46
CA LEU A 151 -5.28 -3.41 -10.51
C LEU A 151 -5.20 -3.93 -11.95
N LEU A 152 -6.24 -3.70 -12.75
CA LEU A 152 -6.30 -4.13 -14.13
C LEU A 152 -5.25 -3.40 -14.98
N VAL A 153 -5.17 -2.07 -14.88
CA VAL A 153 -4.17 -1.24 -15.56
C VAL A 153 -2.76 -1.66 -15.17
N LEU A 154 -2.49 -1.85 -13.88
CA LEU A 154 -1.18 -2.28 -13.40
C LEU A 154 -0.82 -3.68 -13.90
N SER A 155 -1.77 -4.61 -13.90
CA SER A 155 -1.54 -5.96 -14.42
C SER A 155 -1.19 -5.93 -15.91
N LEU A 156 -1.95 -5.19 -16.72
CA LEU A 156 -1.66 -5.01 -18.14
C LEU A 156 -0.31 -4.32 -18.33
N PHE A 157 0.01 -3.31 -17.53
CA PHE A 157 1.28 -2.63 -17.59
C PHE A 157 2.46 -3.59 -17.33
N LEU A 158 2.39 -4.41 -16.28
CA LEU A 158 3.48 -5.33 -15.93
C LEU A 158 3.63 -6.50 -16.92
N TYR A 159 2.53 -7.01 -17.48
CA TYR A 159 2.55 -8.19 -18.35
C TYR A 159 2.66 -7.86 -19.84
N ALA A 160 2.06 -6.76 -20.31
CA ALA A 160 2.01 -6.41 -21.73
C ALA A 160 3.11 -5.44 -22.18
N THR A 161 3.68 -4.62 -21.29
CA THR A 161 4.64 -3.57 -21.71
C THR A 161 6.09 -4.06 -21.73
N PRO A 162 6.95 -3.52 -22.62
CA PRO A 162 8.39 -3.79 -22.59
C PRO A 162 9.04 -3.36 -21.27
N PHE A 163 8.50 -2.32 -20.63
CA PHE A 163 8.97 -1.84 -19.34
C PHE A 163 8.71 -2.86 -18.22
N GLY A 164 7.52 -3.46 -18.18
CA GLY A 164 7.18 -4.54 -17.26
C GLY A 164 8.01 -5.81 -17.48
N ARG A 165 8.42 -6.10 -18.72
CA ARG A 165 9.39 -7.17 -19.01
C ARG A 165 10.78 -6.85 -18.45
N ALA A 166 11.25 -5.62 -18.61
CA ALA A 166 12.54 -5.18 -18.09
C ALA A 166 12.58 -5.20 -16.55
N MET A 167 11.49 -4.79 -15.88
CA MET A 167 11.34 -4.93 -14.42
C MET A 167 11.51 -6.38 -13.98
N ARG A 168 10.78 -7.31 -14.60
CA ARG A 168 10.86 -8.75 -14.27
C ARG A 168 12.24 -9.33 -14.58
N ALA A 169 12.87 -8.93 -15.68
CA ALA A 169 14.25 -9.35 -15.99
C ALA A 169 15.25 -8.88 -14.90
N SER A 170 15.11 -7.63 -14.44
CA SER A 170 15.96 -7.07 -13.38
C SER A 170 15.76 -7.76 -12.02
N SER A 171 14.56 -8.30 -11.75
CA SER A 171 14.24 -9.02 -10.50
C SER A 171 14.90 -10.39 -10.38
N VAL A 172 15.25 -11.03 -11.51
CA VAL A 172 15.84 -12.37 -11.52
C VAL A 172 17.35 -12.28 -11.34
N ASN A 173 18.00 -11.40 -12.11
CA ASN A 173 19.43 -11.17 -12.00
C ASN A 173 19.76 -9.71 -12.36
N PRO A 174 19.91 -8.80 -11.37
CA PRO A 174 20.25 -7.41 -11.62
C PRO A 174 21.59 -7.25 -12.36
N LEU A 175 22.60 -8.04 -12.00
CA LEU A 175 23.92 -7.98 -12.64
C LEU A 175 23.83 -8.44 -14.10
N GLY A 176 23.17 -9.57 -14.35
CA GLY A 176 22.95 -10.09 -15.70
C GLY A 176 22.11 -9.14 -16.58
N ALA A 177 21.09 -8.50 -16.01
CA ALA A 177 20.29 -7.50 -16.70
C ALA A 177 21.11 -6.26 -17.08
N SER A 178 22.00 -5.80 -16.18
CA SER A 178 22.89 -4.67 -16.47
C SER A 178 23.88 -4.98 -17.60
N LEU A 179 24.38 -6.21 -17.69
CA LEU A 179 25.25 -6.66 -18.79
C LEU A 179 24.49 -6.78 -20.13
N ALA A 180 23.18 -7.07 -20.08
CA ALA A 180 22.30 -7.07 -21.26
C ALA A 180 21.89 -5.66 -21.73
N GLY A 181 22.45 -4.59 -21.15
CA GLY A 181 22.16 -3.20 -21.51
C GLY A 181 20.89 -2.62 -20.87
N ILE A 182 20.28 -3.33 -19.91
CA ILE A 182 19.09 -2.84 -19.20
C ILE A 182 19.54 -1.85 -18.10
N PRO A 183 19.04 -0.60 -18.07
CA PRO A 183 19.39 0.38 -17.05
C PRO A 183 18.70 0.05 -15.72
N VAL A 184 19.28 -0.89 -14.94
CA VAL A 184 18.71 -1.39 -13.67
C VAL A 184 18.38 -0.26 -12.70
N GLN A 185 19.29 0.70 -12.53
CA GLN A 185 19.05 1.87 -11.66
C GLN A 185 17.89 2.74 -12.13
N GLY A 186 17.71 2.91 -13.45
CA GLY A 186 16.57 3.65 -14.01
C GLY A 186 15.25 2.92 -13.79
N ILE A 187 15.27 1.58 -13.86
CA ILE A 187 14.10 0.74 -13.56
C ILE A 187 13.72 0.87 -12.08
N TRP A 188 14.70 0.72 -11.18
CA TRP A 188 14.47 0.89 -9.74
C TRP A 188 13.86 2.26 -9.41
N PHE A 189 14.44 3.34 -9.97
CA PHE A 189 13.91 4.69 -9.78
C PHE A 189 12.46 4.83 -10.27
N SER A 190 12.18 4.30 -11.45
CA SER A 190 10.83 4.35 -12.02
C SER A 190 9.84 3.52 -11.20
N THR A 191 10.28 2.42 -10.57
CA THR A 191 9.45 1.66 -9.66
C THR A 191 9.07 2.47 -8.42
N TYR A 192 9.99 3.27 -7.87
CA TYR A 192 9.65 4.23 -6.81
C TYR A 192 8.60 5.24 -7.27
N ILE A 193 8.76 5.82 -8.46
CA ILE A 193 7.76 6.75 -9.00
C ILE A 193 6.37 6.09 -9.14
N ILE A 194 6.31 4.88 -9.70
CA ILE A 194 5.06 4.11 -9.82
C ILE A 194 4.50 3.74 -8.44
N GLY A 195 5.39 3.40 -7.50
CA GLY A 195 5.03 3.11 -6.11
C GLY A 195 4.37 4.31 -5.43
N GLY A 196 4.98 5.50 -5.54
CA GLY A 196 4.44 6.76 -5.05
C GLY A 196 3.13 7.17 -5.75
N LEU A 197 3.00 6.92 -7.06
CA LEU A 197 1.75 7.13 -7.80
C LEU A 197 0.62 6.28 -7.20
N LEU A 198 0.86 4.97 -7.03
CA LEU A 198 -0.14 4.04 -6.49
C LEU A 198 -0.47 4.35 -5.02
N ALA A 199 0.54 4.63 -4.20
CA ALA A 199 0.36 5.05 -2.81
C ALA A 199 -0.43 6.36 -2.70
N GLY A 200 -0.16 7.32 -3.60
CA GLY A 200 -0.87 8.58 -3.68
C GLY A 200 -2.35 8.41 -4.04
N ILE A 201 -2.64 7.54 -5.02
CA ILE A 201 -4.03 7.21 -5.38
C ILE A 201 -4.73 6.52 -4.20
N ALA A 202 -4.06 5.57 -3.54
CA ALA A 202 -4.60 4.93 -2.34
C ALA A 202 -4.93 5.97 -1.25
N GLY A 203 -4.00 6.88 -0.95
CA GLY A 203 -4.18 7.95 0.02
C GLY A 203 -5.35 8.89 -0.28
N ALA A 204 -5.45 9.33 -1.53
CA ALA A 204 -6.54 10.20 -1.98
C ALA A 204 -7.92 9.51 -1.88
N LEU A 205 -8.00 8.20 -2.10
CA LEU A 205 -9.25 7.44 -1.94
C LEU A 205 -9.61 7.22 -0.46
N ILE A 206 -8.61 6.88 0.36
CA ILE A 206 -8.78 6.64 1.81
C ILE A 206 -9.35 7.87 2.49
N VAL A 207 -8.73 9.03 2.25
CA VAL A 207 -9.08 10.27 2.95
C VAL A 207 -10.51 10.71 2.68
N ASN A 208 -10.99 10.42 1.48
CA ASN A 208 -12.32 10.75 1.02
C ASN A 208 -13.38 9.80 1.60
N THR A 209 -13.00 8.62 2.10
CA THR A 209 -13.94 7.54 2.46
C THR A 209 -14.09 7.37 3.97
N THR A 210 -12.97 7.23 4.68
CA THR A 210 -12.97 6.93 6.12
C THR A 210 -12.51 8.12 6.97
N GLY A 211 -12.04 9.20 6.32
CA GLY A 211 -11.12 10.12 6.97
C GLY A 211 -9.76 9.45 7.21
N MET A 212 -8.75 10.27 7.49
CA MET A 212 -7.39 9.81 7.66
C MET A 212 -6.82 10.34 8.98
N ASP A 213 -6.29 9.43 9.79
CA ASP A 213 -5.44 9.79 10.91
C ASP A 213 -4.01 9.95 10.40
N TYR A 214 -3.39 11.11 10.64
CA TYR A 214 -2.04 11.39 10.18
C TYR A 214 -0.98 10.50 10.86
N MET A 215 -1.29 9.87 11.99
CA MET A 215 -0.40 8.90 12.68
C MET A 215 -0.51 7.47 12.13
N SER A 216 -1.41 7.22 11.17
CA SER A 216 -1.69 5.85 10.68
C SER A 216 -0.75 5.36 9.58
N GLY A 217 0.21 6.19 9.14
CA GLY A 217 1.09 5.89 8.00
C GLY A 217 1.88 4.59 8.17
N LEU A 218 2.61 4.44 9.28
CA LEU A 218 3.37 3.23 9.55
C LEU A 218 2.46 2.01 9.70
N SER A 219 1.32 2.17 10.38
CA SER A 219 0.35 1.10 10.61
C SER A 219 -0.21 0.55 9.29
N PHE A 220 -0.51 1.44 8.33
CA PHE A 220 -0.92 1.03 6.98
C PHE A 220 0.18 0.30 6.25
N THR A 221 1.43 0.78 6.30
CA THR A 221 2.55 0.08 5.67
C THR A 221 2.72 -1.32 6.25
N LEU A 222 2.70 -1.47 7.58
CA LEU A 222 2.90 -2.76 8.24
C LEU A 222 1.75 -3.74 7.94
N GLY A 223 0.51 -3.27 7.96
CA GLY A 223 -0.67 -4.08 7.61
C GLY A 223 -0.63 -4.57 6.16
N ALA A 224 -0.35 -3.67 5.22
CA ALA A 224 -0.23 -3.99 3.80
C ALA A 224 1.00 -4.86 3.49
N PHE A 225 2.12 -4.62 4.16
CA PHE A 225 3.33 -5.44 4.06
C PHE A 225 3.08 -6.86 4.54
N GLY A 226 2.43 -7.03 5.70
CA GLY A 226 2.06 -8.34 6.18
C GLY A 226 1.10 -9.06 5.22
N ALA A 227 0.08 -8.37 4.71
CA ALA A 227 -0.79 -8.89 3.65
C ALA A 227 0.00 -9.39 2.43
N ALA A 228 0.98 -8.60 1.98
CA ALA A 228 1.84 -8.95 0.85
C ALA A 228 2.76 -10.14 1.14
N ILE A 229 3.33 -10.27 2.35
CA ILE A 229 4.17 -11.43 2.70
C ILE A 229 3.37 -12.72 2.71
N LEU A 230 2.18 -12.70 3.31
CA LEU A 230 1.37 -13.92 3.45
C LEU A 230 0.92 -14.48 2.10
N PHE A 231 0.56 -13.61 1.16
CA PHE A 231 -0.01 -14.03 -0.13
C PHE A 231 0.99 -14.00 -1.28
N GLY A 232 2.11 -13.27 -1.14
CA GLY A 232 3.26 -13.33 -2.05
C GLY A 232 3.79 -11.95 -2.44
N LEU A 233 4.94 -11.57 -1.87
CA LEU A 233 5.60 -10.29 -2.08
C LEU A 233 6.01 -10.01 -3.53
N ARG A 234 6.37 -11.04 -4.30
CA ARG A 234 6.84 -10.92 -5.70
C ARG A 234 5.71 -10.97 -6.73
N SER A 235 4.45 -10.97 -6.31
CA SER A 235 3.30 -10.96 -7.22
C SER A 235 2.29 -9.90 -6.80
N PRO A 236 2.22 -8.75 -7.51
CA PRO A 236 1.31 -7.66 -7.14
C PRO A 236 -0.15 -8.10 -7.07
N LEU A 237 -0.58 -9.00 -7.96
CA LEU A 237 -1.93 -9.56 -7.95
C LEU A 237 -2.23 -10.32 -6.65
N ARG A 238 -1.30 -11.16 -6.20
CA ARG A 238 -1.47 -11.92 -4.95
C ARG A 238 -1.40 -11.01 -3.73
N ALA A 239 -0.54 -9.99 -3.74
CA ALA A 239 -0.47 -9.00 -2.68
C ALA A 239 -1.80 -8.24 -2.51
N PHE A 240 -2.47 -7.86 -3.61
CA PHE A 240 -3.79 -7.23 -3.56
C PHE A 240 -4.86 -8.14 -2.96
N VAL A 241 -4.91 -9.41 -3.41
CA VAL A 241 -5.83 -10.41 -2.83
C VAL A 241 -5.55 -10.59 -1.35
N GLY A 242 -4.28 -10.58 -0.93
CA GLY A 242 -3.90 -10.60 0.48
C GLY A 242 -4.43 -9.40 1.25
N GLY A 243 -4.42 -8.21 0.66
CA GLY A 243 -5.05 -7.03 1.24
C GLY A 243 -6.55 -7.22 1.45
N ILE A 244 -7.26 -7.79 0.49
CA ILE A 244 -8.70 -8.11 0.61
C ILE A 244 -8.95 -9.04 1.80
N VAL A 245 -8.19 -10.14 1.90
CA VAL A 245 -8.33 -11.10 3.00
C VAL A 245 -8.03 -10.43 4.34
N MET A 246 -6.97 -9.62 4.40
CA MET A 246 -6.60 -8.90 5.62
C MET A 246 -7.67 -7.90 6.06
N GLY A 247 -8.32 -7.19 5.13
CA GLY A 247 -9.43 -6.31 5.45
C GLY A 247 -10.69 -7.05 5.89
N MET A 248 -10.98 -8.22 5.33
CA MET A 248 -12.05 -9.09 5.83
C MET A 248 -11.78 -9.54 7.26
N VAL A 249 -10.57 -10.02 7.55
CA VAL A 249 -10.15 -10.39 8.91
C VAL A 249 -10.29 -9.19 9.85
N GLN A 250 -9.89 -8.00 9.42
CA GLN A 250 -10.00 -6.78 10.22
C GLN A 250 -11.46 -6.40 10.51
N ALA A 251 -12.36 -6.47 9.52
CA ALA A 251 -13.77 -6.14 9.71
C ALA A 251 -14.50 -7.13 10.61
N TYR A 252 -14.25 -8.43 10.45
CA TYR A 252 -14.79 -9.44 11.36
C TYR A 252 -14.23 -9.27 12.77
N SER A 253 -12.93 -8.97 12.91
CA SER A 253 -12.33 -8.71 14.23
C SER A 253 -12.92 -7.48 14.90
N ALA A 254 -13.17 -6.39 14.15
CA ALA A 254 -13.79 -5.17 14.67
C ALA A 254 -15.27 -5.35 15.04
N GLY A 255 -15.98 -6.27 14.38
CA GLY A 255 -17.39 -6.57 14.67
C GLY A 255 -17.60 -7.42 15.93
N TYR A 256 -16.67 -8.34 16.23
CA TYR A 256 -16.82 -9.29 17.34
C TYR A 256 -15.98 -8.97 18.58
N LEU A 257 -14.96 -8.09 18.51
CA LEU A 257 -14.07 -7.77 19.63
C LEU A 257 -13.99 -6.27 19.96
N PRO A 258 -13.77 -5.90 21.25
CA PRO A 258 -13.53 -4.51 21.67
C PRO A 258 -12.29 -3.89 21.02
N GLY A 259 -12.37 -2.59 20.69
CA GLY A 259 -11.54 -1.88 19.70
C GLY A 259 -10.02 -1.93 19.83
N ALA A 260 -9.45 -2.24 20.99
CA ALA A 260 -7.99 -2.41 21.12
C ALA A 260 -7.48 -3.71 20.47
N TRP A 261 -8.30 -4.76 20.42
CA TRP A 261 -7.94 -6.04 19.81
C TRP A 261 -8.16 -6.04 18.29
N ALA A 262 -9.06 -5.20 17.79
CA ALA A 262 -9.40 -5.10 16.37
C ALA A 262 -8.23 -4.63 15.49
N THR A 263 -7.31 -3.81 16.03
CA THR A 263 -6.10 -3.36 15.34
C THR A 263 -4.90 -4.29 15.57
N ALA A 264 -4.85 -4.99 16.72
CA ALA A 264 -3.77 -5.92 17.05
C ALA A 264 -3.92 -7.29 16.35
N LEU A 265 -5.15 -7.75 16.11
CA LEU A 265 -5.41 -9.07 15.50
C LEU A 265 -4.90 -9.23 14.07
N PRO A 266 -5.01 -8.25 13.15
CA PRO A 266 -4.39 -8.35 11.83
C PRO A 266 -2.87 -8.53 11.92
N LEU A 267 -2.19 -7.78 12.80
CA LEU A 267 -0.76 -7.93 13.04
C LEU A 267 -0.44 -9.28 13.70
N GLY A 268 -1.27 -9.73 14.65
CA GLY A 268 -1.19 -11.05 15.25
C GLY A 268 -1.35 -12.18 14.23
N PHE A 269 -2.28 -12.05 13.28
CA PHE A 269 -2.48 -13.00 12.18
C PHE A 269 -1.24 -13.10 11.30
N ILE A 270 -0.62 -11.95 10.96
CA ILE A 270 0.67 -11.93 10.26
C ILE A 270 1.74 -12.67 11.07
N PHE A 271 1.87 -12.38 12.37
CA PHE A 271 2.83 -13.07 13.25
C PHE A 271 2.59 -14.59 13.35
N VAL A 272 1.33 -15.02 13.44
CA VAL A 272 0.96 -16.43 13.54
C VAL A 272 1.26 -17.17 12.23
N VAL A 273 0.88 -16.60 11.09
CA VAL A 273 1.13 -17.27 9.81
C VAL A 273 2.62 -17.25 9.45
N LEU A 274 3.37 -16.20 9.81
CA LEU A 274 4.83 -16.18 9.65
C LEU A 274 5.55 -17.19 10.54
N SER A 275 5.11 -17.36 11.79
CA SER A 275 5.67 -18.36 12.69
C SER A 275 5.33 -19.79 12.22
N ALA A 276 4.11 -20.02 11.74
CA ALA A 276 3.70 -21.28 11.12
C ALA A 276 4.46 -21.58 9.81
N GLY A 277 4.69 -20.57 8.97
CA GLY A 277 5.42 -20.72 7.70
C GLY A 277 6.91 -21.00 7.86
N ARG A 278 7.53 -20.55 8.97
CA ARG A 278 8.90 -20.95 9.33
C ARG A 278 8.99 -22.40 9.80
N MET A 279 7.93 -22.93 10.41
CA MET A 279 7.91 -24.35 10.84
C MET A 279 7.83 -25.31 9.64
N THR A 280 7.23 -24.91 8.51
CA THR A 280 7.14 -25.80 7.34
C THR A 280 8.43 -25.88 6.53
N ARG A 281 9.28 -24.84 6.53
CA ARG A 281 10.56 -24.86 5.81
C ARG A 281 11.70 -25.52 6.57
N SER A 282 11.59 -25.74 7.89
CA SER A 282 12.61 -26.48 8.65
C SER A 282 12.37 -28.01 8.66
N ALA A 283 11.27 -28.49 8.08
CA ALA A 283 10.94 -29.92 8.05
C ALA A 283 11.24 -30.62 6.72
N THR A 284 11.59 -29.89 5.64
CA THR A 284 11.94 -30.49 4.34
C THR A 284 13.05 -29.74 3.61
N GLY A 285 14.27 -30.29 3.66
CA GLY A 285 15.37 -30.01 2.73
C GLY A 285 16.53 -29.20 3.36
N GLY A 286 17.62 -29.78 3.85
CA GLY A 286 18.17 -31.10 3.53
C GLY A 286 18.73 -31.13 2.11
N ARG A 287 20.00 -30.70 1.95
CA ARG A 287 20.94 -31.01 0.86
C ARG A 287 20.40 -31.05 -0.58
N ALA A 288 20.81 -30.07 -1.41
CA ALA A 288 21.53 -30.26 -2.68
C ALA A 288 21.85 -28.89 -3.29
#